data_AF-A0A6I3CQA9-F1
#
_entry.id   AF-A0A6I3CQA9-F1
#
_cell.length_a   1.000
_cell.length_b   1.000
_cell.length_c   1.000
_cell.angle_alpha   90.00
_cell.angle_beta   90.00
_cell.angle_gamma   90.00
#
_symmetry.space_group_name_H-M   'P 1'
#
loop_
_entity.id
_entity.type
_entity.pdbx_description
1 polymer ?
#
loop_
_entity_poly.entity_id
_entity_poly.type
_entity_poly.pdbx_seq_one_letter_code
_entity_poly.pdbx_strand_id
1 'polypeptide(L)'
;KVSIVGTRNPTSYGIRIASEFAAGFADREWTVISGGAYGVDTAAHKGALAGEGITYAVLASGVLVNYPAANDRLFSEISESGALISEVMPSVRAKPERFLSRNRLIAALSLGTIVVEAAFRSGSLRTARDAAEIYRTVMAIPGPITSPTSDGCHRLIAERCAEIVTSANDAIELMSPLAGTLSSDESR
;
A
#
# COMPACT_ATOMS: atom_id res chain seq x y z
N LYS A 1 -3.67 -1.45 -10.64
CA LYS A 1 -3.69 -1.63 -9.16
C LYS A 1 -2.47 -0.94 -8.57
N VAL A 2 -2.59 -0.29 -7.42
CA VAL A 2 -1.51 0.43 -6.74
C VAL A 2 -1.46 0.00 -5.29
N SER A 3 -0.26 -0.15 -4.71
CA SER A 3 -0.15 -0.41 -3.29
C SER A 3 0.20 0.86 -2.51
N ILE A 4 -0.46 1.07 -1.37
CA ILE A 4 -0.15 2.17 -0.44
C ILE A 4 0.31 1.55 0.87
N VAL A 5 1.53 1.90 1.31
CA VAL A 5 2.15 1.34 2.52
C VAL A 5 2.79 2.45 3.35
N GLY A 6 2.99 2.18 4.65
CA GLY A 6 3.68 3.11 5.52
C GLY A 6 3.75 2.66 6.97
N THR A 7 4.07 3.61 7.84
CA THR A 7 4.23 3.38 9.28
C THR A 7 2.91 2.93 9.93
N ARG A 8 3.05 2.12 10.98
CA ARG A 8 1.93 1.72 11.84
C ARG A 8 1.48 2.81 12.80
N ASN A 9 2.32 3.84 12.99
CA ASN A 9 2.05 4.99 13.83
C ASN A 9 2.27 6.28 13.03
N PRO A 10 1.39 6.59 12.06
CA PRO A 10 1.49 7.77 11.23
C PRO A 10 1.13 9.04 11.99
N THR A 11 1.61 10.17 11.48
CA THR A 11 1.14 11.48 11.89
C THR A 11 -0.28 11.73 11.37
N SER A 12 -0.94 12.80 11.85
CA SER A 12 -2.22 13.24 11.28
C SER A 12 -2.10 13.57 9.79
N TYR A 13 -0.93 14.08 9.37
CA TYR A 13 -0.59 14.25 7.96
C TYR A 13 -0.58 12.90 7.22
N GLY A 14 0.14 11.90 7.72
CA GLY A 14 0.22 10.59 7.08
C GLY A 14 -1.13 9.88 6.94
N ILE A 15 -1.99 9.96 7.97
CA ILE A 15 -3.36 9.42 7.92
C ILE A 15 -4.16 10.09 6.80
N ARG A 16 -4.15 11.43 6.78
CA ARG A 16 -4.90 12.21 5.81
C ARG A 16 -4.43 11.91 4.39
N ILE A 17 -3.12 11.96 4.14
CA ILE A 17 -2.55 11.70 2.81
C ILE A 17 -2.84 10.28 2.33
N ALA A 18 -2.69 9.27 3.19
CA ALA A 18 -2.99 7.89 2.81
C ALA A 18 -4.46 7.72 2.38
N SER A 19 -5.38 8.37 3.11
CA SER A 19 -6.81 8.35 2.80
C SER A 19 -7.13 9.12 1.50
N GLU A 20 -6.59 10.33 1.34
CA GLU A 20 -6.81 11.17 0.16
C GLU A 20 -6.27 10.54 -1.12
N PHE A 21 -5.06 9.97 -1.07
CA PHE A 21 -4.50 9.25 -2.22
C PHE A 21 -5.36 8.04 -2.58
N ALA A 22 -5.76 7.24 -1.58
CA ALA A 22 -6.57 6.05 -1.82
C ALA A 22 -7.94 6.40 -2.43
N ALA A 23 -8.60 7.46 -1.95
CA ALA A 23 -9.83 7.98 -2.55
C ALA A 23 -9.59 8.46 -3.99
N GLY A 24 -8.51 9.22 -4.22
CA GLY A 24 -8.16 9.69 -5.57
C GLY A 24 -7.86 8.58 -6.58
N PHE A 25 -7.37 7.42 -6.11
CA PHE A 25 -7.24 6.21 -6.93
C PHE A 25 -8.60 5.54 -7.18
N ALA A 26 -9.45 5.44 -6.16
CA ALA A 26 -10.81 4.92 -6.29
C ALA A 26 -11.62 5.70 -7.34
N ASP A 27 -11.57 7.04 -7.30
CA ASP A 27 -12.22 7.94 -8.27
C ASP A 27 -11.78 7.70 -9.73
N ARG A 28 -10.63 7.05 -9.92
CA ARG A 28 -10.03 6.75 -11.23
C ARG A 28 -10.05 5.26 -11.54
N GLU A 29 -10.85 4.49 -10.80
CA GLU A 29 -11.04 3.04 -10.97
C GLU A 29 -9.76 2.20 -10.71
N TRP A 30 -8.82 2.75 -9.95
CA TRP A 30 -7.63 2.01 -9.51
C TRP A 30 -7.90 1.26 -8.21
N THR A 31 -7.73 -0.06 -8.25
CA THR A 31 -7.73 -0.87 -7.02
C THR A 31 -6.55 -0.54 -6.11
N VAL A 32 -6.84 -0.23 -4.85
CA VAL A 32 -5.83 0.03 -3.80
C VAL A 32 -5.49 -1.27 -3.08
N ILE A 33 -4.20 -1.58 -2.95
CA ILE A 33 -3.69 -2.74 -2.22
C ILE A 33 -2.96 -2.27 -0.98
N SER A 34 -3.20 -2.89 0.17
CA SER A 34 -2.38 -2.66 1.35
C SER A 34 -2.35 -3.90 2.26
N GLY A 35 -1.68 -3.78 3.40
CA GLY A 35 -1.44 -4.89 4.31
C GLY A 35 -2.43 -5.02 5.46
N GLY A 36 -3.46 -4.17 5.55
CA GLY A 36 -4.41 -4.21 6.66
C GLY A 36 -3.81 -3.97 8.06
N ALA A 37 -2.56 -3.53 8.17
CA ALA A 37 -1.96 -3.20 9.47
C ALA A 37 -2.56 -1.91 10.05
N TYR A 38 -2.21 -1.58 11.30
CA TYR A 38 -2.49 -0.26 11.84
C TYR A 38 -1.85 0.85 11.00
N GLY A 39 -2.34 2.09 11.16
CA GLY A 39 -1.71 3.27 10.60
C GLY A 39 -2.04 3.48 9.13
N VAL A 40 -1.01 3.63 8.30
CA VAL A 40 -1.16 3.97 6.87
C VAL A 40 -2.01 2.95 6.13
N ASP A 41 -1.83 1.65 6.38
CA ASP A 41 -2.60 0.59 5.72
C ASP A 41 -4.11 0.74 6.02
N THR A 42 -4.49 0.91 7.30
CA THR A 42 -5.88 1.19 7.70
C THR A 42 -6.43 2.44 7.00
N ALA A 43 -5.65 3.52 6.96
CA ALA A 43 -6.08 4.79 6.36
C ALA A 43 -6.29 4.67 4.85
N ALA A 44 -5.41 3.95 4.16
CA ALA A 44 -5.53 3.69 2.73
C ALA A 44 -6.78 2.87 2.40
N HIS A 45 -7.05 1.79 3.13
CA HIS A 45 -8.27 1.00 2.91
C HIS A 45 -9.54 1.83 3.16
N LYS A 46 -9.57 2.60 4.24
CA LYS A 46 -10.71 3.49 4.54
C LYS A 46 -10.92 4.55 3.47
N GLY A 47 -9.84 5.16 2.97
CA GLY A 47 -9.92 6.14 1.89
C GLY A 47 -10.45 5.54 0.59
N ALA A 48 -10.00 4.34 0.23
CA ALA A 48 -10.49 3.63 -0.95
C ALA A 48 -11.99 3.30 -0.85
N LEU A 49 -12.43 2.78 0.30
CA LEU A 49 -13.85 2.49 0.54
C LEU A 49 -14.72 3.75 0.58
N ALA A 50 -14.21 4.85 1.14
CA ALA A 50 -14.92 6.13 1.16
C ALA A 50 -15.10 6.75 -0.23
N GLY A 51 -14.18 6.47 -1.16
CA GLY A 51 -14.32 6.78 -2.59
C GLY A 51 -15.11 5.73 -3.37
N GLU A 52 -15.84 4.84 -2.69
CA GLU A 52 -16.63 3.75 -3.29
C GLU A 52 -15.81 2.81 -4.21
N GLY A 53 -14.50 2.74 -3.97
CA GLY A 53 -13.57 1.95 -4.77
C GLY A 53 -13.34 0.53 -4.25
N ILE A 54 -12.54 -0.22 -5.01
CA ILE A 54 -12.13 -1.58 -4.67
C ILE A 54 -10.80 -1.53 -3.91
N THR A 55 -10.69 -2.28 -2.80
CA THR A 55 -9.42 -2.43 -2.09
C THR A 55 -9.13 -3.87 -1.68
N TYR A 56 -7.85 -4.28 -1.74
CA TYR A 56 -7.40 -5.62 -1.36
C TYR A 56 -6.44 -5.56 -0.17
N ALA A 57 -6.76 -6.29 0.90
CA ALA A 57 -5.89 -6.44 2.06
C ALA A 57 -5.13 -7.76 1.98
N VAL A 58 -3.81 -7.70 1.82
CA VAL A 58 -2.95 -8.89 1.91
C VAL A 58 -2.62 -9.10 3.38
N LEU A 59 -2.91 -10.25 3.98
CA LEU A 59 -2.81 -10.50 5.42
C LEU A 59 -1.55 -11.29 5.80
N ALA A 60 -0.99 -11.02 6.99
CA ALA A 60 0.10 -11.81 7.58
C ALA A 60 -0.40 -13.05 8.36
N SER A 61 -1.72 -13.16 8.49
CA SER A 61 -2.49 -14.28 9.04
C SER A 61 -3.30 -14.95 7.93
N GLY A 62 -3.93 -16.09 8.23
CA GLY A 62 -4.94 -16.69 7.38
C GLY A 62 -6.22 -15.84 7.36
N VAL A 63 -7.02 -16.03 6.30
CA VAL A 63 -8.23 -15.21 6.04
C VAL A 63 -9.34 -15.38 7.08
N LEU A 64 -9.30 -16.40 7.95
CA LEU A 64 -10.25 -16.58 9.06
C LEU A 64 -9.73 -15.99 10.38
N VAL A 65 -8.56 -15.33 10.37
CA VAL A 65 -7.95 -14.74 11.55
C VAL A 65 -7.60 -13.30 11.27
N ASN A 66 -8.50 -12.40 11.63
CA ASN A 66 -8.26 -10.98 11.52
C ASN A 66 -7.12 -10.54 12.44
N TYR A 67 -6.17 -9.80 11.88
CA TYR A 67 -5.15 -9.11 12.66
C TYR A 67 -4.75 -7.81 11.95
N PRO A 68 -4.76 -6.67 12.65
CA PRO A 68 -5.17 -6.50 14.04
C PRO A 68 -6.70 -6.61 14.23
N ALA A 69 -7.14 -7.10 15.40
CA ALA A 69 -8.58 -7.22 15.72
C ALA A 69 -9.34 -5.88 15.68
N ALA A 70 -8.64 -4.76 15.94
CA ALA A 70 -9.22 -3.43 15.81
C ALA A 70 -9.71 -3.10 14.38
N ASN A 71 -9.22 -3.82 13.36
CA ASN A 71 -9.63 -3.67 11.98
C ASN A 71 -10.71 -4.70 11.56
N ASP A 72 -11.35 -5.43 12.48
CA ASP A 72 -12.35 -6.47 12.15
C ASP A 72 -13.49 -5.96 11.25
N ARG A 73 -14.06 -4.81 11.61
CA ARG A 73 -15.11 -4.17 10.82
C ARG A 73 -14.58 -3.75 9.44
N LEU A 74 -13.38 -3.17 9.40
CA LEU A 74 -12.74 -2.78 8.15
C LEU A 74 -12.52 -3.99 7.23
N PHE A 75 -12.06 -5.12 7.75
CA PHE A 75 -11.88 -6.33 6.95
C PHE A 75 -13.20 -6.90 6.41
N SER A 76 -14.28 -6.73 7.18
CA SER A 76 -15.62 -7.10 6.73
C SER A 76 -16.06 -6.21 5.55
N GLU A 77 -15.92 -4.89 5.69
CA GLU A 77 -16.22 -3.91 4.64
C GLU A 77 -15.36 -4.14 3.38
N ILE A 78 -14.06 -4.46 3.54
CA ILE A 78 -13.18 -4.82 2.41
C ILE A 78 -13.67 -6.07 1.68
N SER A 79 -14.23 -7.04 2.40
CA SER A 79 -14.71 -8.30 1.80
C SER A 79 -15.99 -8.14 0.99
N GLU A 80 -16.75 -7.05 1.19
CA GLU A 80 -18.01 -6.80 0.47
C GLU A 80 -17.76 -6.34 -0.97
N SER A 81 -16.74 -5.53 -1.22
CA SER A 81 -16.43 -4.97 -2.55
C SER A 81 -15.04 -5.32 -3.08
N GLY A 82 -14.19 -5.93 -2.25
CA GLY A 82 -12.80 -6.23 -2.56
C GLY A 82 -12.40 -7.65 -2.15
N ALA A 83 -11.24 -7.81 -1.51
CA ALA A 83 -10.72 -9.12 -1.15
C ALA A 83 -9.72 -9.08 0.02
N LEU A 84 -9.78 -10.12 0.85
CA LEU A 84 -8.72 -10.48 1.79
C LEU A 84 -7.86 -11.58 1.18
N ILE A 85 -6.55 -11.36 1.10
CA ILE A 85 -5.60 -12.27 0.43
C ILE A 85 -4.62 -12.79 1.47
N SER A 86 -4.34 -14.10 1.48
CA SER A 86 -3.33 -14.68 2.37
C SER A 86 -2.54 -15.80 1.69
N GLU A 87 -1.25 -15.90 2.03
CA GLU A 87 -0.37 -16.99 1.60
C GLU A 87 -0.33 -18.17 2.58
N VAL A 88 -1.01 -18.06 3.73
CA VAL A 88 -1.03 -19.11 4.77
C VAL A 88 -2.40 -19.74 4.90
N MET A 89 -2.46 -20.93 5.52
CA MET A 89 -3.71 -21.65 5.74
C MET A 89 -4.75 -20.80 6.50
N PRO A 90 -6.06 -20.96 6.22
CA PRO A 90 -7.09 -20.00 6.64
C PRO A 90 -7.14 -19.67 8.14
N SER A 91 -6.83 -20.62 9.02
CA SER A 91 -6.88 -20.46 10.49
C SER A 91 -5.56 -20.04 11.14
N VAL A 92 -4.52 -19.74 10.35
CA VAL A 92 -3.18 -19.47 10.87
C VAL A 92 -3.11 -18.05 11.46
N ARG A 93 -2.65 -17.95 12.72
CA ARG A 93 -2.43 -16.64 13.37
C ARG A 93 -1.24 -15.88 12.78
N ALA A 94 -1.30 -14.54 12.84
CA ALA A 94 -0.20 -13.68 12.42
C ALA A 94 1.05 -13.92 13.29
N LYS A 95 2.24 -13.84 12.67
CA LYS A 95 3.54 -13.88 13.35
C LYS A 95 4.41 -12.72 12.90
N PRO A 96 5.29 -12.17 13.75
CA PRO A 96 6.17 -11.06 13.39
C PRO A 96 6.94 -11.27 12.09
N GLU A 97 7.55 -12.45 11.88
CA GLU A 97 8.33 -12.74 10.67
C GLU A 97 7.49 -12.73 9.38
N ARG A 98 6.19 -13.00 9.47
CA ARG A 98 5.29 -13.06 8.30
C ARG A 98 4.90 -11.69 7.78
N PHE A 99 5.03 -10.64 8.58
CA PHE A 99 4.77 -9.29 8.05
C PHE A 99 5.78 -8.93 6.97
N LEU A 100 7.03 -9.39 7.08
CA LEU A 100 8.04 -9.17 6.05
C LEU A 100 7.80 -10.07 4.83
N SER A 101 7.49 -11.37 5.04
CA SER A 101 7.23 -12.29 3.91
C SER A 101 5.97 -11.91 3.12
N ARG A 102 4.97 -11.34 3.79
CA ARG A 102 3.73 -10.88 3.16
C ARG A 102 3.97 -9.66 2.26
N ASN A 103 4.87 -8.76 2.66
CA ASN A 103 5.05 -7.47 1.98
C ASN A 103 5.48 -7.60 0.50
N ARG A 104 6.26 -8.63 0.13
CA ARG A 104 6.57 -8.92 -1.29
C ARG A 104 5.31 -9.19 -2.13
N LEU A 105 4.24 -9.73 -1.56
CA LEU A 105 2.98 -9.94 -2.27
C LEU A 105 2.26 -8.62 -2.53
N ILE A 106 2.30 -7.68 -1.57
CA ILE A 106 1.75 -6.33 -1.74
C ILE A 106 2.44 -5.64 -2.92
N ALA A 107 3.78 -5.68 -2.95
CA ALA A 107 4.57 -5.16 -4.05
C ALA A 107 4.21 -5.84 -5.38
N ALA A 108 4.25 -7.17 -5.43
CA ALA A 108 4.05 -7.95 -6.66
C ALA A 108 2.66 -7.78 -7.30
N LEU A 109 1.61 -7.64 -6.49
CA LEU A 109 0.22 -7.48 -6.96
C LEU A 109 -0.08 -6.07 -7.51
N SER A 110 0.82 -5.11 -7.29
CA SER A 110 0.66 -3.72 -7.70
C SER A 110 1.50 -3.37 -8.93
N LEU A 111 1.08 -2.36 -9.70
CA LEU A 111 1.91 -1.76 -10.74
C LEU A 111 2.94 -0.80 -10.16
N GLY A 112 2.63 -0.22 -9.00
CA GLY A 112 3.54 0.60 -8.25
C GLY A 112 3.18 0.68 -6.77
N THR A 113 4.17 1.06 -5.97
CA THR A 113 4.11 1.14 -4.51
C THR A 113 4.36 2.55 -4.04
N ILE A 114 3.42 3.12 -3.29
CA ILE A 114 3.51 4.44 -2.66
C ILE A 114 3.81 4.27 -1.17
N VAL A 115 4.87 4.94 -0.71
CA VAL A 115 5.23 5.03 0.71
C VAL A 115 4.80 6.39 1.26
N VAL A 116 3.81 6.41 2.16
CA VAL A 116 3.22 7.67 2.68
C VAL A 116 4.01 8.26 3.84
N GLU A 117 4.45 7.41 4.77
CA GLU A 117 5.36 7.76 5.86
C GLU A 117 6.11 6.50 6.28
N ALA A 118 7.41 6.60 6.51
CA ALA A 118 8.27 5.50 6.89
C ALA A 118 9.45 6.02 7.73
N ALA A 119 9.63 5.48 8.94
CA ALA A 119 10.86 5.74 9.71
C ALA A 119 12.08 5.05 9.06
N PHE A 120 13.27 5.55 9.39
CA PHE A 120 14.54 4.91 9.02
C PHE A 120 14.56 3.46 9.57
N ARG A 121 14.64 2.46 8.68
CA ARG A 121 14.51 1.00 8.94
C ARG A 121 13.10 0.45 9.16
N SER A 122 12.05 1.12 8.68
CA SER A 122 10.70 0.55 8.73
C SER A 122 10.50 -0.62 7.74
N GLY A 123 9.55 -1.51 8.06
CA GLY A 123 9.16 -2.61 7.16
C GLY A 123 8.60 -2.14 5.81
N SER A 124 8.10 -0.91 5.72
CA SER A 124 7.59 -0.32 4.47
C SER A 124 8.71 0.01 3.48
N LEU A 125 9.93 0.30 3.98
CA LEU A 125 11.11 0.43 3.12
C LEU A 125 11.49 -0.90 2.47
N ARG A 126 11.23 -2.02 3.16
CA ARG A 126 11.45 -3.34 2.56
C ARG A 126 10.48 -3.58 1.40
N THR A 127 9.20 -3.25 1.57
CA THR A 127 8.21 -3.33 0.48
C THR A 127 8.61 -2.51 -0.73
N ALA A 128 9.08 -1.28 -0.51
CA ALA A 128 9.56 -0.41 -1.59
C ALA A 128 10.75 -1.02 -2.34
N ARG A 129 11.71 -1.61 -1.62
CA ARG A 129 12.85 -2.31 -2.24
C ARG A 129 12.44 -3.56 -3.00
N ASP A 130 11.56 -4.38 -2.41
CA ASP A 130 11.03 -5.57 -3.07
C ASP A 130 10.32 -5.16 -4.38
N ALA A 131 9.54 -4.08 -4.37
CA ALA A 131 8.88 -3.52 -5.56
C ALA A 131 9.89 -3.07 -6.63
N ALA A 132 10.94 -2.35 -6.24
CA ALA A 132 12.00 -1.94 -7.17
C ALA A 132 12.74 -3.15 -7.79
N GLU A 133 12.99 -4.20 -7.01
CA GLU A 133 13.68 -5.41 -7.46
C GLU A 133 12.91 -6.16 -8.55
N ILE A 134 11.58 -6.11 -8.51
CA ILE A 134 10.70 -6.70 -9.53
C ILE A 134 10.21 -5.67 -10.56
N TYR A 135 10.92 -4.55 -10.71
CA TYR A 135 10.67 -3.50 -11.71
C TYR A 135 9.26 -2.87 -11.63
N ARG A 136 8.70 -2.75 -10.43
CA ARG A 136 7.51 -1.93 -10.18
C ARG A 136 7.91 -0.49 -9.89
N THR A 137 7.07 0.46 -10.27
CA THR A 137 7.28 1.87 -9.97
C THR A 137 7.21 2.08 -8.46
N VAL A 138 8.24 2.67 -7.87
CA VAL A 138 8.24 3.01 -6.44
C VAL A 138 8.11 4.52 -6.31
N MET A 139 7.24 4.94 -5.41
CA MET A 139 6.89 6.33 -5.17
C MET A 139 6.91 6.62 -3.67
N ALA A 140 7.27 7.85 -3.31
CA ALA A 140 7.30 8.27 -1.92
C ALA A 140 6.67 9.65 -1.76
N ILE A 141 5.88 9.81 -0.69
CA ILE A 141 5.30 11.08 -0.30
C ILE A 141 6.34 11.91 0.45
N PRO A 142 6.57 13.18 0.07
CA PRO A 142 7.44 14.05 0.82
C PRO A 142 6.78 14.48 2.14
N GLY A 143 7.53 14.44 3.24
CA GLY A 143 7.09 14.98 4.53
C GLY A 143 8.05 16.04 5.08
N PRO A 144 7.74 16.65 6.24
CA PRO A 144 8.63 17.59 6.91
C PRO A 144 9.97 16.94 7.26
N ILE A 145 11.09 17.62 6.99
CA ILE A 145 12.46 17.16 7.35
C ILE A 145 12.70 17.08 8.86
N THR A 146 11.81 17.67 9.66
CA THR A 146 11.82 17.61 11.12
C THR A 146 11.03 16.41 11.67
N SER A 147 10.32 15.67 10.81
CA SER A 147 9.53 14.52 11.23
C SER A 147 10.30 13.21 11.00
N PRO A 148 10.60 12.43 12.06
CA PRO A 148 11.28 11.13 11.92
C PRO A 148 10.50 10.10 11.08
N THR A 149 9.19 10.28 10.94
CA THR A 149 8.36 9.43 10.06
C THR A 149 8.55 9.74 8.58
N SER A 150 9.23 10.82 8.21
CA SER A 150 9.55 11.17 6.82
C SER A 150 10.90 10.64 6.36
N ASP A 151 11.81 10.33 7.29
CA ASP A 151 13.20 9.99 6.99
C ASP A 151 13.33 8.87 5.94
N GLY A 152 12.51 7.83 6.06
CA GLY A 152 12.50 6.71 5.12
C GLY A 152 12.06 7.12 3.72
N CYS A 153 11.03 7.95 3.60
CA CYS A 153 10.59 8.49 2.31
C CYS A 153 11.69 9.36 1.68
N HIS A 154 12.31 10.24 2.47
CA HIS A 154 13.42 11.09 2.00
C HIS A 154 14.62 10.25 1.55
N ARG A 155 14.94 9.16 2.25
CA ARG A 155 16.00 8.24 1.84
C ARG A 155 15.69 7.53 0.53
N LEU A 156 14.47 7.01 0.35
CA LEU A 156 14.08 6.37 -0.91
C LEU A 156 14.24 7.33 -2.10
N ILE A 157 13.85 8.60 -1.92
CA ILE A 157 13.99 9.64 -2.95
C ILE A 157 15.47 9.96 -3.19
N ALA A 158 16.24 10.19 -2.12
CA ALA A 158 17.66 10.54 -2.22
C ALA A 158 18.51 9.42 -2.84
N GLU A 159 18.17 8.16 -2.60
CA GLU A 159 18.81 6.97 -3.17
C GLU A 159 18.34 6.66 -4.59
N ARG A 160 17.46 7.47 -5.18
CA ARG A 160 16.84 7.23 -6.50
C ARG A 160 16.11 5.90 -6.59
N CYS A 161 15.62 5.41 -5.45
CA CYS A 161 14.82 4.20 -5.37
C CYS A 161 13.33 4.50 -5.56
N ALA A 162 12.89 5.72 -5.25
CA ALA A 162 11.50 6.16 -5.44
C ALA A 162 11.43 7.54 -6.09
N GLU A 163 10.39 7.73 -6.90
CA GLU A 163 9.99 9.04 -7.38
C GLU A 163 9.14 9.78 -6.34
N ILE A 164 9.29 11.10 -6.29
CA ILE A 164 8.44 11.94 -5.45
C ILE A 164 7.05 12.07 -6.09
N VAL A 165 6.00 11.86 -5.30
CA VAL A 165 4.62 12.11 -5.76
C VAL A 165 3.86 12.95 -4.74
N THR A 166 3.04 13.86 -5.26
CA THR A 166 2.27 14.82 -4.44
C THR A 166 0.77 14.75 -4.70
N SER A 167 0.36 14.03 -5.76
CA SER A 167 -1.03 13.72 -6.06
C SER A 167 -1.19 12.28 -6.58
N ALA A 168 -2.42 11.75 -6.51
CA ALA A 168 -2.75 10.48 -7.15
C ALA A 168 -2.54 10.53 -8.68
N ASN A 169 -2.68 11.70 -9.31
CA ASN A 169 -2.46 11.87 -10.74
C ASN A 169 -0.98 11.69 -11.11
N ASP A 170 -0.07 12.29 -10.33
CA ASP A 170 1.38 12.14 -10.51
C ASP A 170 1.75 10.64 -10.48
N ALA A 171 1.19 9.91 -9.51
CA ALA A 171 1.43 8.50 -9.34
C ALA A 171 0.90 7.67 -10.54
N ILE A 172 -0.29 7.99 -11.04
CA ILE A 172 -0.86 7.30 -12.21
C ILE A 172 -0.02 7.56 -13.45
N GLU A 173 0.44 8.79 -13.66
CA GLU A 173 1.27 9.15 -14.81
C GLU A 173 2.57 8.32 -14.83
N LEU A 174 3.22 8.16 -13.67
CA LEU A 174 4.40 7.31 -13.52
C LEU A 174 4.14 5.81 -13.73
N MET A 175 2.93 5.34 -13.46
CA MET A 175 2.54 3.93 -13.65
C MET A 175 1.95 3.64 -15.04
N SER A 176 1.48 4.66 -15.77
CA SER A 176 0.75 4.52 -17.03
C SER A 176 1.50 3.76 -18.14
N PRO A 177 2.83 3.95 -18.33
CA PRO A 177 3.58 3.16 -19.30
C PRO A 177 3.54 1.65 -19.03
N LEU A 178 3.40 1.24 -17.76
CA LEU A 178 3.29 -0.16 -17.33
C LEU A 178 1.85 -0.68 -17.40
N ALA A 179 0.85 0.21 -17.40
CA ALA A 179 -0.56 -0.17 -17.50
C ALA A 179 -0.95 -0.49 -18.95
N GLY A 180 -0.43 0.28 -19.92
CA GLY A 180 -0.70 0.07 -21.35
C GLY A 180 -0.13 -1.24 -21.93
N THR A 181 0.90 -1.81 -21.30
CA THR A 181 1.47 -3.12 -21.69
C THR A 181 0.68 -4.31 -21.15
N LEU A 182 -0.13 -4.13 -20.10
CA LEU A 182 -0.96 -5.19 -19.52
C LEU A 182 -2.35 -5.27 -20.15
N SER A 183 -2.88 -4.16 -20.67
CA SER A 183 -4.16 -4.16 -21.40
C SER A 183 -4.05 -4.66 -22.84
N SER A 184 -2.84 -4.66 -23.42
CA SER A 184 -2.62 -5.13 -24.80
C SER A 184 -2.65 -6.66 -24.96
N ASP A 185 -2.61 -7.43 -23.87
CA ASP A 185 -2.65 -8.90 -23.90
C ASP A 185 -4.07 -9.49 -23.78
N GLU A 186 -5.09 -8.69 -23.47
CA GLU A 186 -6.50 -9.14 -23.43
C GLU A 186 -7.24 -8.97 -24.77
N SER A 187 -6.55 -8.51 -25.82
CA SER A 187 -7.12 -8.27 -27.16
C SER A 187 -6.57 -9.20 -28.26
N ARG A 188 -6.06 -10.39 -27.92
CA ARG A 188 -5.62 -11.41 -28.89
C ARG A 188 -6.29 -12.76 -28.69
#